data_AF-A0A3D5NQQ6-F1
#
_entry.id   AF-A0A3D5NQQ6-F1
#
_cell.length_a   1.000
_cell.length_b   1.000
_cell.length_c   1.000
_cell.angle_alpha   90.00
_cell.angle_beta   90.00
_cell.angle_gamma   90.00
#
_symmetry.space_group_name_H-M   'P 1'
#
loop_
_entity.id
_entity.type
_entity.pdbx_description
1 polymer ?
#
loop_
_entity_poly.entity_id
_entity_poly.type
_entity_poly.pdbx_seq_one_letter_code
_entity_poly.pdbx_strand_id
1 'polypeptide(L)'
;MSGAKSLNPSIVKSLADVLWEDVSLIDEYLSVHSGDFPDHHREIIQGWKRRIRGQFLLERHLCKGSIFISLEDNEVYQVSGIISSWEEMFKHRPLPAVLETTIMPFKEVIISDGLVVPYNISIGRNMKQDAKDIYMDARKNSLVHRKL
;
A
#
# COMPACT_ATOMS: atom_id res chain seq x y z
N MET A 1 -10.63 -12.33 -18.05
CA MET A 1 -9.67 -12.26 -16.93
C MET A 1 -10.20 -13.14 -15.80
N SER A 2 -9.96 -14.46 -15.85
CA SER A 2 -10.61 -15.46 -14.99
C SER A 2 -9.66 -16.20 -14.02
N GLY A 3 -8.41 -15.75 -13.85
CA GLY A 3 -7.40 -16.47 -13.06
C GLY A 3 -7.42 -16.24 -11.55
N ALA A 4 -7.99 -15.14 -11.05
CA ALA A 4 -7.98 -14.82 -9.61
C ALA A 4 -9.05 -15.57 -8.80
N LYS A 5 -9.82 -16.48 -9.42
CA LYS A 5 -10.79 -17.33 -8.73
C LYS A 5 -10.10 -18.60 -8.24
N SER A 6 -9.60 -18.61 -6.99
CA SER A 6 -9.50 -19.79 -6.09
C SER A 6 -8.38 -19.76 -5.03
N LEU A 7 -7.61 -18.67 -4.87
CA LEU A 7 -6.54 -18.66 -3.86
C LEU A 7 -7.08 -18.28 -2.48
N ASN A 8 -6.69 -19.05 -1.46
CA ASN A 8 -7.02 -18.77 -0.07
C ASN A 8 -6.25 -17.51 0.39
N PRO A 9 -6.94 -16.44 0.83
CA PRO A 9 -6.29 -15.18 1.21
C PRO A 9 -5.21 -15.35 2.29
N SER A 10 -5.40 -16.26 3.23
CA SER A 10 -4.41 -16.52 4.29
C SER A 10 -3.12 -17.11 3.74
N ILE A 11 -3.23 -18.02 2.76
CA ILE A 11 -2.05 -18.61 2.09
C ILE A 11 -1.31 -17.54 1.30
N VAL A 12 -2.05 -16.70 0.55
CA VAL A 12 -1.47 -15.60 -0.22
C VAL A 12 -0.75 -14.62 0.70
N LYS A 13 -1.31 -14.30 1.88
CA LYS A 13 -0.66 -13.46 2.88
C LYS A 13 0.64 -14.08 3.40
N SER A 14 0.64 -15.35 3.76
CA SER A 14 1.87 -16.03 4.21
C SER A 14 2.97 -16.04 3.15
N LEU A 15 2.62 -16.24 1.88
CA LEU A 15 3.59 -16.18 0.78
C LEU A 15 4.12 -14.77 0.55
N ALA A 16 3.24 -13.77 0.60
CA ALA A 16 3.63 -12.37 0.47
C ALA A 16 4.54 -11.94 1.63
N ASP A 17 4.28 -12.41 2.85
CA ASP A 17 5.13 -12.12 4.00
C ASP A 17 6.56 -12.64 3.80
N VAL A 18 6.71 -13.87 3.29
CA VAL A 18 8.03 -14.43 2.92
C VAL A 18 8.70 -13.58 1.86
N LEU A 19 7.98 -13.18 0.80
CA LEU A 19 8.51 -12.32 -0.27
C LEU A 19 8.98 -10.94 0.27
N TRP A 20 8.21 -10.34 1.17
CA TRP A 20 8.52 -9.01 1.69
C TRP A 20 9.62 -9.02 2.75
N GLU A 21 9.77 -10.14 3.47
CA GLU A 21 10.88 -10.40 4.38
C GLU A 21 12.20 -10.65 3.63
N ASP A 22 12.15 -11.39 2.50
CA ASP A 22 13.30 -11.64 1.65
C ASP A 22 13.07 -11.18 0.20
N VAL A 23 13.39 -9.91 -0.05
CA VAL A 23 13.30 -9.32 -1.39
C VAL A 23 14.35 -9.82 -2.38
N SER A 24 15.33 -10.64 -1.94
CA SER A 24 16.29 -11.26 -2.86
C SER A 24 15.62 -12.28 -3.79
N LEU A 25 14.47 -12.85 -3.36
CA LEU A 25 13.60 -13.71 -4.17
C LEU A 25 13.12 -13.03 -5.45
N ILE A 26 13.01 -11.70 -5.46
CA ILE A 26 12.66 -10.93 -6.66
C ILE A 26 13.77 -11.03 -7.71
N ASP A 27 15.03 -10.93 -7.27
CA ASP A 27 16.19 -11.02 -8.18
C ASP A 27 16.33 -12.45 -8.71
N GLU A 28 16.15 -13.45 -7.85
CA GLU A 28 16.12 -14.87 -8.25
C GLU A 28 15.05 -15.12 -9.30
N TYR A 29 13.81 -14.68 -9.03
CA TYR A 29 12.69 -14.82 -9.95
C TYR A 29 12.97 -14.19 -11.32
N LEU A 30 13.50 -12.96 -11.35
CA LEU A 30 13.85 -12.27 -12.59
C LEU A 30 15.04 -12.90 -13.32
N SER A 31 15.97 -13.54 -12.60
CA SER A 31 17.11 -14.23 -13.23
C SER A 31 16.66 -15.49 -13.97
N VAL A 32 15.78 -16.28 -13.36
CA VAL A 32 15.21 -17.51 -13.94
C VAL A 32 14.32 -17.19 -15.15
N HIS A 33 13.57 -16.09 -15.09
CA HIS A 33 12.60 -15.67 -16.12
C HIS A 33 13.10 -14.47 -16.94
N SER A 34 14.42 -14.37 -17.16
CA SER A 34 15.06 -13.22 -17.80
C SER A 34 14.52 -12.93 -19.22
N GLY A 35 14.05 -13.93 -19.95
CA GLY A 35 13.46 -13.79 -21.29
C GLY A 35 11.97 -13.48 -21.33
N ASP A 36 11.24 -13.60 -20.21
CA ASP A 36 9.77 -13.62 -20.21
C ASP A 36 9.14 -12.23 -20.16
N PHE A 37 9.94 -11.23 -19.73
CA PHE A 37 9.47 -9.88 -19.50
C PHE A 37 10.22 -8.87 -20.37
N PRO A 38 9.53 -7.89 -20.95
CA PRO A 38 10.17 -6.68 -21.46
C PRO A 38 10.92 -5.93 -20.35
N ASP A 39 11.96 -5.17 -20.71
CA ASP A 39 12.82 -4.47 -19.73
C ASP A 39 12.02 -3.57 -18.77
N HIS A 40 11.03 -2.83 -19.29
CA HIS A 40 10.18 -1.96 -18.47
C HIS A 40 9.34 -2.72 -17.43
N HIS A 41 8.95 -3.98 -17.68
CA HIS A 41 8.29 -4.80 -16.67
C HIS A 41 9.26 -5.26 -15.60
N ARG A 42 10.51 -5.60 -15.98
CA ARG A 42 11.55 -5.96 -15.02
C ARG A 42 11.89 -4.78 -14.11
N GLU A 43 11.98 -3.57 -14.64
CA GLU A 43 12.20 -2.35 -13.85
C GLU A 43 11.08 -2.11 -12.81
N ILE A 44 9.82 -2.34 -13.19
CA ILE A 44 8.69 -2.25 -12.25
C ILE A 44 8.85 -3.27 -11.11
N ILE A 45 9.12 -4.54 -11.45
CA ILE A 45 9.26 -5.62 -10.47
C ILE A 45 10.46 -5.38 -9.56
N GLN A 46 11.60 -4.95 -10.10
CA GLN A 46 12.77 -4.55 -9.29
C GLN A 46 12.45 -3.37 -8.36
N GLY A 47 11.63 -2.44 -8.81
CA GLY A 47 11.15 -1.32 -8.00
C GLY A 47 10.46 -1.76 -6.72
N TRP A 48 9.77 -2.90 -6.71
CA TRP A 48 9.06 -3.42 -5.53
C TRP A 48 9.99 -3.69 -4.34
N LYS A 49 11.31 -3.82 -4.56
CA LYS A 49 12.30 -3.91 -3.48
C LYS A 49 12.33 -2.66 -2.59
N ARG A 50 11.86 -1.51 -3.07
CA ARG A 50 11.68 -0.27 -2.30
C ARG A 50 10.36 -0.22 -1.50
N ARG A 51 9.66 -1.35 -1.37
CA ARG A 51 8.45 -1.47 -0.56
C ARG A 51 8.64 -0.97 0.87
N ILE A 52 7.56 -0.43 1.42
CA ILE A 52 7.43 -0.03 2.82
C ILE A 52 6.30 -0.88 3.41
N ARG A 53 6.63 -1.69 4.42
CA ARG A 53 5.68 -2.54 5.15
C ARG A 53 5.45 -1.94 6.52
N GLY A 54 4.20 -1.83 6.94
CA GLY A 54 3.91 -1.29 8.26
C GLY A 54 2.44 -1.09 8.54
N GLN A 55 2.19 -0.43 9.66
CA GLN A 55 0.86 0.00 10.06
C GLN A 55 0.63 1.44 9.61
N PHE A 56 -0.53 1.64 9.00
CA PHE A 56 -0.94 2.93 8.46
C PHE A 56 -2.30 3.32 8.98
N LEU A 57 -2.46 4.62 9.19
CA LEU A 57 -3.75 5.25 9.33
C LEU A 57 -4.27 5.66 7.94
N LEU A 58 -5.32 5.00 7.49
CA LEU A 58 -6.12 5.42 6.34
C LEU A 58 -6.96 6.62 6.78
N GLU A 59 -6.55 7.82 6.38
CA GLU A 59 -7.17 9.06 6.86
C GLU A 59 -8.37 9.49 6.01
N ARG A 60 -8.23 9.51 4.68
CA ARG A 60 -9.31 9.83 3.75
C ARG A 60 -9.11 9.24 2.35
N HIS A 61 -10.19 9.23 1.59
CA HIS A 61 -10.18 8.96 0.16
C HIS A 61 -10.13 10.28 -0.64
N LEU A 62 -9.39 10.26 -1.75
CA LEU A 62 -9.28 11.33 -2.75
C LEU A 62 -9.56 10.75 -4.15
N CYS A 63 -9.81 11.61 -5.14
CA CYS A 63 -10.10 11.15 -6.51
C CYS A 63 -8.98 10.30 -7.14
N LYS A 64 -7.72 10.49 -6.72
CA LYS A 64 -6.53 9.81 -7.29
C LYS A 64 -5.90 8.76 -6.36
N GLY A 65 -6.54 8.42 -5.24
CA GLY A 65 -5.99 7.50 -4.26
C GLY A 65 -6.48 7.79 -2.85
N SER A 66 -5.85 7.20 -1.85
CA SER A 66 -6.17 7.44 -0.44
C SER A 66 -4.93 7.86 0.32
N ILE A 67 -5.15 8.59 1.41
CA ILE A 67 -4.07 9.08 2.27
C ILE A 67 -3.79 8.07 3.36
N PHE A 68 -2.57 7.56 3.36
CA PHE A 68 -2.00 6.68 4.35
C PHE A 68 -0.98 7.48 5.16
N ILE A 69 -1.13 7.50 6.47
CA ILE A 69 -0.17 8.09 7.40
C ILE A 69 0.52 6.94 8.12
N SER A 70 1.83 6.83 8.00
CA SER A 70 2.62 5.83 8.71
C SER A 70 2.50 6.07 10.22
N LEU A 71 2.19 5.01 10.98
CA LEU A 71 2.13 5.10 12.44
C LEU A 71 3.52 5.12 13.10
N GLU A 72 4.58 4.84 12.35
CA GLU A 72 5.96 4.81 12.84
C GLU A 72 6.59 6.21 12.84
N ASP A 73 6.46 6.95 11.74
CA ASP A 73 7.19 8.19 11.48
C ASP A 73 6.30 9.36 11.02
N ASN A 74 4.98 9.15 10.92
CA ASN A 74 4.00 10.11 10.39
C ASN A 74 4.22 10.52 8.93
N GLU A 75 5.03 9.79 8.17
CA GLU A 75 5.17 10.03 6.73
C GLU A 75 3.85 9.78 6.00
N VAL A 76 3.56 10.64 5.02
CA VAL A 76 2.25 10.70 4.37
C VAL A 76 2.34 10.25 2.93
N TYR A 77 1.61 9.17 2.61
CA TYR A 77 1.60 8.53 1.31
C TYR A 77 0.22 8.65 0.65
N GLN A 78 0.20 9.04 -0.62
CA GLN A 78 -0.99 8.94 -1.45
C GLN A 78 -0.94 7.63 -2.24
N VAL A 79 -1.74 6.65 -1.81
CA VAL A 79 -1.73 5.29 -2.36
C VAL A 79 -2.92 5.08 -3.29
N SER A 80 -2.66 4.66 -4.52
CA SER A 80 -3.67 4.34 -5.53
C SER A 80 -4.24 2.93 -5.31
N GLY A 81 -5.52 2.75 -5.58
CA GLY A 81 -6.15 1.41 -5.64
C GLY A 81 -5.81 0.73 -6.98
N ILE A 82 -5.69 -0.60 -6.98
CA ILE A 82 -5.32 -1.39 -8.17
C ILE A 82 -6.55 -1.82 -8.97
N ILE A 83 -7.56 -2.40 -8.31
CA ILE A 83 -8.73 -3.03 -8.95
C ILE A 83 -10.02 -2.31 -8.54
N SER A 84 -10.24 -2.20 -7.23
CA SER A 84 -11.31 -1.41 -6.62
C SER A 84 -10.69 -0.17 -5.97
N SER A 85 -11.47 0.91 -5.88
CA SER A 85 -11.04 2.04 -5.06
C SER A 85 -11.00 1.59 -3.59
N TRP A 86 -10.07 2.15 -2.80
CA TRP A 86 -10.08 1.94 -1.35
C TRP A 86 -11.43 2.31 -0.73
N GLU A 87 -12.14 3.28 -1.32
CA GLU A 87 -13.48 3.68 -0.93
C GLU A 87 -14.49 2.53 -1.13
N GLU A 88 -14.38 1.72 -2.18
CA GLU A 88 -15.21 0.53 -2.34
C GLU A 88 -14.86 -0.55 -1.30
N MET A 89 -13.57 -0.76 -1.03
CA MET A 89 -13.12 -1.73 -0.02
C MET A 89 -13.49 -1.32 1.41
N PHE A 90 -13.58 -0.02 1.69
CA PHE A 90 -13.84 0.53 3.02
C PHE A 90 -15.15 1.30 3.12
N LYS A 91 -16.10 1.11 2.19
CA LYS A 91 -17.34 1.88 2.06
C LYS A 91 -18.18 1.98 3.34
N HIS A 92 -18.06 0.99 4.21
CA HIS A 92 -18.81 0.90 5.48
C HIS A 92 -17.97 1.17 6.72
N ARG A 93 -16.70 1.54 6.56
CA ARG A 93 -15.77 1.76 7.67
C ARG A 93 -15.65 3.25 7.97
N PRO A 94 -15.87 3.68 9.22
CA PRO A 94 -15.63 5.07 9.59
C PRO A 94 -14.14 5.38 9.45
N LEU A 95 -13.82 6.50 8.80
CA LEU A 95 -12.47 7.03 8.74
C LEU A 95 -12.21 8.01 9.90
N PRO A 96 -10.94 8.21 10.29
CA PRO A 96 -9.77 7.42 9.89
C PRO A 96 -9.82 5.97 10.42
N ALA A 97 -9.06 5.07 9.80
CA ALA A 97 -9.00 3.66 10.18
C ALA A 97 -7.57 3.12 10.15
N VAL A 98 -7.21 2.24 11.09
CA VAL A 98 -5.89 1.60 11.11
C VAL A 98 -5.92 0.28 10.34
N LEU A 99 -4.86 0.06 9.57
CA LEU A 99 -4.61 -1.15 8.79
C LEU A 99 -3.11 -1.45 8.75
N GLU A 100 -2.77 -2.72 8.54
CA GLU A 100 -1.42 -3.15 8.13
C GLU A 100 -1.46 -3.54 6.66
N THR A 101 -0.46 -3.10 5.90
CA THR A 101 -0.25 -3.48 4.49
C THR A 101 1.18 -3.19 4.05
N THR A 102 1.53 -3.64 2.86
CA THR A 102 2.78 -3.27 2.18
C THR A 102 2.46 -2.34 1.02
N ILE A 103 3.09 -1.16 1.00
CA ILE A 103 3.02 -0.22 -0.13
C ILE A 103 4.30 -0.32 -0.96
N MET A 104 4.19 -0.16 -2.27
CA MET A 104 5.29 -0.35 -3.21
C MET A 104 5.15 0.58 -4.44
N PRO A 105 6.27 0.91 -5.11
CA PRO A 105 6.22 1.70 -6.34
C PRO A 105 5.59 0.90 -7.47
N PHE A 106 4.80 1.59 -8.29
CA PHE A 106 4.30 1.07 -9.55
C PHE A 106 4.25 2.21 -10.56
N LYS A 107 5.28 2.30 -11.43
CA LYS A 107 5.47 3.43 -12.34
C LYS A 107 5.49 4.74 -11.53
N GLU A 108 4.64 5.71 -11.87
CA GLU A 108 4.55 7.03 -11.24
C GLU A 108 3.58 7.10 -10.05
N VAL A 109 3.14 5.96 -9.51
CA VAL A 109 2.22 5.89 -8.36
C VAL A 109 2.71 4.92 -7.30
N ILE A 110 2.12 5.03 -6.11
CA ILE A 110 2.27 4.06 -5.02
C ILE A 110 1.03 3.18 -5.00
N ILE A 111 1.21 1.86 -4.92
CA ILE A 111 0.13 0.88 -4.76
C ILE A 111 0.33 0.07 -3.48
N SER A 112 -0.68 -0.68 -3.07
CA SER A 112 -0.56 -1.71 -2.03
C SER A 112 -0.44 -3.09 -2.68
N ASP A 113 0.12 -4.07 -1.99
CA ASP A 113 0.05 -5.48 -2.38
C ASP A 113 -1.38 -6.06 -2.41
N GLY A 114 -2.38 -5.29 -1.97
CA GLY A 114 -3.79 -5.68 -1.92
C GLY A 114 -4.11 -6.60 -0.73
N LEU A 115 -3.13 -6.89 0.11
CA LEU A 115 -3.25 -7.74 1.28
C LEU A 115 -3.29 -6.84 2.52
N VAL A 116 -4.50 -6.58 2.97
CA VAL A 116 -4.77 -5.55 3.97
C VAL A 116 -5.36 -6.19 5.20
N VAL A 117 -4.75 -5.93 6.35
CA VAL A 117 -5.22 -6.40 7.65
C VAL A 117 -5.81 -5.21 8.40
N PRO A 118 -7.14 -5.02 8.38
CA PRO A 118 -7.78 -3.92 9.11
C PRO A 118 -7.83 -4.19 10.62
N TYR A 119 -7.48 -3.20 11.45
CA TYR A 119 -7.59 -3.30 12.92
C TYR A 119 -8.95 -2.83 13.41
N ASN A 120 -9.67 -3.65 14.18
CA ASN A 120 -10.99 -3.29 14.71
C ASN A 120 -10.90 -2.35 15.92
N ILE A 121 -10.45 -1.12 15.69
CA ILE A 121 -10.30 -0.08 16.70
C ILE A 121 -11.16 1.14 16.39
N SER A 122 -11.70 1.76 17.44
CA SER A 122 -12.45 3.01 17.34
C SER A 122 -11.53 4.20 17.55
N ILE A 123 -11.50 5.12 16.58
CA ILE A 123 -10.64 6.31 16.66
C ILE A 123 -11.43 7.48 17.24
N GLY A 124 -11.01 7.93 18.42
CA GLY A 124 -11.61 9.06 19.15
C GLY A 124 -11.34 10.41 18.47
N ARG A 125 -12.14 11.43 18.84
CA ARG A 125 -12.14 12.75 18.20
C ARG A 125 -10.76 13.41 18.12
N ASN A 126 -9.95 13.33 19.18
CA ASN A 126 -8.63 13.96 19.22
C ASN A 126 -7.68 13.35 18.18
N MET A 127 -7.57 12.01 18.15
CA MET A 127 -6.76 11.31 17.15
C MET A 127 -7.23 11.59 15.72
N LYS A 128 -8.54 11.76 15.49
CA LYS A 128 -9.04 12.17 14.16
C LYS A 128 -8.55 13.56 13.76
N GLN A 129 -8.49 14.48 14.72
CA GLN A 129 -8.00 15.83 14.50
C GLN A 129 -6.49 15.83 14.24
N ASP A 130 -5.71 15.09 15.05
CA ASP A 130 -4.27 14.94 14.87
C ASP A 130 -3.92 14.37 13.49
N ALA A 131 -4.61 13.31 13.07
CA ALA A 131 -4.44 12.71 11.74
C ALA A 131 -4.72 13.70 10.59
N LYS A 132 -5.78 14.49 10.74
CA LYS A 132 -6.11 15.54 9.78
C LYS A 132 -5.01 16.60 9.73
N ASP A 133 -4.48 17.00 10.87
CA ASP A 133 -3.45 18.04 10.96
C ASP A 133 -2.13 17.56 10.33
N ILE A 134 -1.70 16.32 10.61
CA ILE A 134 -0.54 15.68 9.96
C ILE A 134 -0.68 15.74 8.42
N TYR A 135 -1.82 15.31 7.88
CA TYR A 135 -2.05 15.36 6.44
C TYR A 135 -2.04 16.80 5.90
N MET A 136 -2.71 17.73 6.58
CA MET A 136 -2.81 19.12 6.12
C MET A 136 -1.45 19.82 6.13
N ASP A 137 -0.61 19.55 7.12
CA ASP A 137 0.76 20.06 7.21
C ASP A 137 1.65 19.45 6.12
N ALA A 138 1.59 18.13 5.92
CA ALA A 138 2.31 17.48 4.82
C ALA A 138 1.88 18.04 3.45
N ARG A 139 0.57 18.27 3.25
CA ARG A 139 0.04 18.85 2.01
C ARG A 139 0.51 20.28 1.81
N LYS A 140 0.52 21.11 2.85
CA LYS A 140 0.96 22.51 2.80
C LYS A 140 2.45 22.60 2.46
N ASN A 141 3.26 21.70 2.98
CA ASN A 141 4.71 21.67 2.79
C ASN A 141 5.16 20.81 1.60
N SER A 142 4.23 20.29 0.78
CA SER A 142 4.53 19.40 -0.35
C SER A 142 5.27 18.10 0.03
N LEU A 143 5.06 17.62 1.26
CA LEU A 143 5.67 16.39 1.82
C LEU A 143 4.80 15.14 1.62
N VAL A 144 3.77 15.20 0.78
CA VAL A 144 2.96 14.02 0.45
C VAL A 144 3.67 13.19 -0.62
N HIS A 145 4.12 11.99 -0.26
CA HIS A 145 4.73 11.02 -1.15
C HIS A 145 3.69 10.48 -2.13
N ARG A 146 3.95 10.64 -3.42
CA ARG A 146 3.11 10.12 -4.52
C ARG A 146 3.82 9.06 -5.36
N LYS A 147 5.11 8.86 -5.12
CA LYS A 147 6.00 7.86 -5.73
C LYS A 147 7.08 7.46 -4.73
N LEU A 148 7.65 6.26 -4.91
CA LEU A 148 8.76 5.69 -4.12
C LEU A 148 9.98 5.39 -4.99
#